data_AF-A0A6L3SZN9-F1
#
_entry.id   AF-A0A6L3SZN9-F1
#
_cell.length_a   1.000
_cell.length_b   1.000
_cell.length_c   1.000
_cell.angle_alpha   90.00
_cell.angle_beta   90.00
_cell.angle_gamma   90.00
#
_symmetry.space_group_name_H-M   'P 1'
#
loop_
_entity.id
_entity.type
_entity.pdbx_description
1 polymer ?
#
loop_
_entity_poly.entity_id
_entity_poly.type
_entity_poly.pdbx_seq_one_letter_code
_entity_poly.pdbx_strand_id
1 'polypeptide(L)' 'MQTGQEVLRPHDLVERWGGIVSVRTLANWRSQSIGPRYVKYGGRIGYKEKDVLEWENKRTVEGTSDYIR' A
#
# COMPACT_ATOMS: atom_id res chain seq x y z
N MET A 1 -21.63 13.75 9.44
CA MET A 1 -20.31 14.15 8.89
C MET A 1 -19.30 13.07 9.22
N GLN A 2 -19.32 11.99 8.42
CA GLN A 2 -18.36 10.90 8.50
C GLN A 2 -17.56 11.00 7.21
N THR A 3 -16.42 11.70 7.21
CA THR A 3 -15.47 11.57 6.10
C THR A 3 -14.85 10.19 6.25
N GLY A 4 -15.59 9.16 5.83
CA GLY A 4 -15.14 7.78 5.78
C GLY A 4 -14.06 7.66 4.72
N GLN A 5 -12.86 8.15 5.01
CA GLN A 5 -11.69 7.68 4.31
C GLN A 5 -11.39 6.32 4.92
N GLU A 6 -11.78 5.25 4.23
CA GLU A 6 -11.46 3.89 4.63
C GLU A 6 -9.94 3.77 4.73
N VAL A 7 -9.47 3.70 5.98
CA VAL A 7 -8.06 3.53 6.30
C VAL A 7 -7.82 2.04 6.44
N LEU A 8 -7.23 1.45 5.42
CA LEU A 8 -6.86 0.05 5.35
C LEU A 8 -5.61 -0.19 6.19
N ARG A 9 -5.62 -1.21 7.04
CA ARG A 9 -4.38 -1.66 7.68
C ARG A 9 -3.56 -2.43 6.64
N PRO A 10 -2.26 -2.66 6.89
CA PRO A 10 -1.44 -3.47 6.00
C PRO A 10 -2.06 -4.84 5.70
N HIS A 11 -2.74 -5.44 6.68
CA HIS A 11 -3.44 -6.71 6.53
C HIS A 11 -4.66 -6.61 5.60
N ASP A 12 -5.57 -5.66 5.84
CA ASP A 12 -6.74 -5.47 4.96
C ASP A 12 -6.31 -5.11 3.53
N LEU A 13 -5.20 -4.38 3.37
CA LEU A 13 -4.65 -4.06 2.05
C LEU A 13 -4.14 -5.31 1.31
N VAL A 14 -3.51 -6.25 2.03
CA VAL A 14 -3.06 -7.54 1.47
C VAL A 14 -4.27 -8.38 1.05
N GLU A 15 -5.30 -8.43 1.88
CA GLU A 15 -6.55 -9.15 1.57
C GLU A 15 -7.27 -8.52 0.37
N ARG A 16 -7.34 -7.20 0.29
CA ARG A 16 -7.90 -6.45 -0.86
C ARG A 16 -7.18 -6.77 -2.16
N TRP A 17 -5.85 -6.88 -2.12
CA TRP A 17 -5.04 -7.30 -3.25
C TRP A 17 -4.99 -8.81 -3.45
N GLY A 18 -5.83 -9.60 -2.77
CA GLY A 18 -5.91 -11.05 -2.95
C GLY A 18 -4.61 -11.79 -2.61
N GLY A 19 -3.76 -11.21 -1.76
CA GLY A 19 -2.47 -11.81 -1.38
C GLY A 19 -1.34 -11.60 -2.38
N ILE A 20 -1.52 -10.81 -3.45
CA ILE A 20 -0.47 -10.47 -4.42
C ILE A 20 0.75 -9.85 -3.73
N VAL A 21 0.50 -9.01 -2.72
CA VAL A 21 1.54 -8.35 -1.93
C VAL A 21 1.35 -8.74 -0.47
N SER A 22 2.39 -9.28 0.16
CA SER A 22 2.36 -9.64 1.58
C SER A 22 2.65 -8.45 2.50
N VAL A 23 2.23 -8.54 3.77
CA VAL A 23 2.56 -7.53 4.80
C VAL A 23 4.07 -7.30 4.91
N ARG A 24 4.86 -8.36 4.72
CA ARG A 24 6.33 -8.30 4.68
C ARG A 24 6.84 -7.47 3.51
N THR A 25 6.22 -7.58 2.34
CA THR A 25 6.54 -6.75 1.17
C THR A 25 6.19 -5.29 1.44
N LEU A 26 5.03 -5.01 2.06
CA LEU A 26 4.66 -3.65 2.48
C LEU A 26 5.65 -3.05 3.51
N ALA A 27 6.17 -3.87 4.43
CA ALA A 27 7.20 -3.45 5.38
C ALA A 27 8.54 -3.15 4.68
N ASN A 28 8.92 -3.96 3.71
CA ASN A 28 10.10 -3.74 2.89
C ASN A 28 9.96 -2.44 2.05
N TRP A 29 8.82 -2.26 1.40
CA TRP A 29 8.42 -1.04 0.67
C TRP A 29 8.49 0.22 1.53
N ARG A 30 8.08 0.14 2.80
CA ARG A 30 8.30 1.24 3.76
C ARG A 30 9.76 1.59 3.94
N SER A 31 10.60 0.58 4.15
CA SER A 31 12.03 0.77 4.38
C SER A 31 12.71 1.38 3.15
N GLN A 32 12.28 0.97 1.96
CA GLN A 32 12.81 1.49 0.71
C GLN A 32 12.16 2.83 0.30
N SER A 33 11.17 3.33 1.04
CA SER A 33 10.34 4.48 0.64
C SER A 33 9.63 4.30 -0.71
N ILE A 34 9.40 3.05 -1.12
CA ILE A 34 8.78 2.63 -2.37
C ILE A 34 7.40 2.05 -2.02
N GLY A 35 6.36 2.88 -1.93
CA GLY A 35 5.04 2.37 -1.56
C GLY A 35 3.93 3.43 -1.48
N PRO A 36 2.67 3.00 -1.32
CA PRO A 36 1.53 3.91 -1.20
C PRO A 36 1.68 4.77 0.05
N ARG A 37 1.16 6.01 0.02
CA ARG A 37 1.27 6.88 1.19
C ARG A 37 0.57 6.20 2.35
N TYR A 38 1.22 6.31 3.50
CA TYR A 38 0.72 5.76 4.73
C TYR A 38 0.61 6.84 5.79
N VAL A 39 -0.35 6.63 6.68
CA VAL A 39 -0.60 7.46 7.84
C VAL A 39 -0.13 6.69 9.07
N LYS A 40 0.64 7.35 9.93
CA LYS A 40 1.09 6.77 11.19
C LYS A 40 0.20 7.29 12.31
N TYR A 41 -0.56 6.41 12.95
CA TYR A 41 -1.40 6.71 14.10
C TYR A 41 -0.82 6.03 15.34
N GLY A 42 -0.03 6.76 16.14
CA GLY A 42 0.40 6.29 17.47
C GLY A 42 1.07 4.91 17.52
N GLY A 43 1.81 4.53 16.47
CA GLY A 43 2.45 3.21 16.33
C GLY A 43 1.72 2.24 15.39
N ARG A 44 0.49 2.57 14.99
CA ARG A 44 -0.23 1.85 13.93
C ARG A 44 0.00 2.51 12.58
N ILE A 45 0.00 1.67 11.57
CA ILE A 45 0.04 2.08 10.18
C ILE A 45 -1.38 1.97 9.61
N GLY A 46 -1.79 3.01 8.89
CA GLY A 46 -2.94 2.97 8.00
C GLY A 46 -2.56 3.40 6.59
N TYR A 47 -3.22 2.82 5.60
CA TYR A 47 -3.18 3.19 4.21
C TYR A 47 -4.55 3.72 3.84
N LYS A 48 -4.64 4.95 3.32
CA LYS A 48 -5.92 5.44 2.84
C LYS A 48 -6.19 4.81 1.49
N GLU A 49 -7.42 4.37 1.25
CA GLU A 49 -7.80 3.81 -0.04
C GLU A 49 -7.42 4.75 -1.20
N LYS A 50 -7.71 6.05 -1.08
CA LYS A 50 -7.33 7.05 -2.09
C LYS A 50 -5.84 7.08 -2.40
N ASP A 51 -4.99 7.09 -1.37
CA ASP A 51 -3.54 7.10 -1.54
C ASP A 51 -3.02 5.81 -2.17
N VAL A 52 -3.67 4.67 -1.87
CA VAL A 52 -3.37 3.38 -2.52
C VAL A 52 -3.76 3.44 -3.99
N LEU A 53 -4.97 3.90 -4.32
CA LEU A 53 -5.42 4.05 -5.71
C LEU A 53 -4.56 5.04 -6.50
N GLU A 54 -4.18 6.17 -5.92
CA GLU A 54 -3.27 7.14 -6.55
C GLU A 54 -1.89 6.52 -6.78
N TRP A 55 -1.41 5.72 -5.83
CA TRP A 55 -0.16 5.00 -5.97
C TRP A 55 -0.25 3.93 -7.05
N GLU A 56 -1.32 3.14 -7.07
CA GLU A 56 -1.61 2.16 -8.12
C GLU A 56 -1.60 2.86 -9.48
N ASN A 57 -2.37 3.95 -9.66
CA ASN A 57 -2.38 4.72 -10.90
C ASN A 57 -1.00 5.29 -11.29
N LYS A 58 -0.20 5.74 -10.32
CA LYS A 58 1.16 6.23 -10.59
C LYS A 58 2.17 5.13 -10.91
N ARG A 59 1.94 3.89 -10.46
CA ARG A 59 2.83 2.73 -10.61
C ARG A 59 2.28 1.65 -11.53
N THR A 60 1.09 1.81 -12.10
CA THR A 60 0.62 1.06 -13.27
C THR A 60 1.54 1.42 -14.42
N VAL A 61 2.66 0.71 -14.50
CA VAL A 61 3.56 0.69 -15.63
C VAL A 61 3.31 -0.65 -16.33
N GLU A 62 3.08 -0.59 -17.63
CA GLU A 62 2.97 -1.75 -18.52
C GLU A 62 4.35 -2.42 -18.63
N GLY A 63 4.80 -3.16 -17.63
CA GLY A 63 6.11 -3.81 -17.72
C GLY A 63 6.61 -4.46 -16.45
N THR A 64 6.34 -5.77 -16.32
CA THR A 64 7.03 -6.67 -15.39
C THR A 64 8.43 -6.98 -15.94
N SER A 65 9.38 -6.06 -15.84
CA SER A 65 10.77 -6.29 -16.29
C SER A 65 11.87 -5.84 -15.33
N ASP A 66 11.54 -5.46 -14.09
CA ASP A 66 12.55 -5.14 -13.08
C ASP A 66 12.30 -5.96 -11.80
N TYR A 67 12.57 -7.25 -11.90
CA TYR A 67 12.81 -8.09 -10.74
C TYR A 67 14.06 -8.92 -11.03
N ILE A 68 15.21 -8.25 -11.02
CA ILE A 68 16.51 -8.90 -11.15
C ILE A 68 16.74 -9.68 -9.85
N ARG A 69 16.78 -11.00 -9.97
CA ARG A 69 17.16 -11.95 -8.92
C ARG A 69 18.67 -12.06 -8.82
#